data_AF-A0A5C8GB38-F1
#
_entry.id   AF-A0A5C8GB38-F1
#
_cell.length_a   1.000
_cell.length_b   1.000
_cell.length_c   1.000
_cell.angle_alpha   90.00
_cell.angle_beta   90.00
_cell.angle_gamma   90.00
#
_symmetry.space_group_name_H-M   'P 1'
#
loop_
_entity.id
_entity.type
_entity.pdbx_description
1 polymer ?
#
loop_
_entity_poly.entity_id
_entity_poly.type
_entity_poly.pdbx_seq_one_letter_code
_entity_poly.pdbx_strand_id
1 'polypeptide(L)'
;MRNILARVCFPLAHKNKIMKSHYTDWDHRYGIYLDDGWFYVYRSHVLLNHFQMSSDKGKYYFITRTQKSEAMQAGEDSLLEGFMQRDSIF
;
A
#
# COMPACT_ATOMS: atom_id res chain seq x y z
N MET A 1 19.06 0.07 -8.86
CA MET A 1 17.68 -0.34 -9.19
C MET A 1 16.80 0.90 -9.18
N ARG A 2 15.95 1.12 -10.20
CA ARG A 2 15.03 2.26 -10.23
C ARG A 2 13.84 1.92 -9.33
N ASN A 3 13.68 2.63 -8.22
CA ASN A 3 12.50 2.52 -7.36
C ASN A 3 11.29 3.12 -8.12
N ILE A 4 10.52 2.26 -8.80
CA ILE A 4 9.36 2.65 -9.62
C ILE A 4 8.30 3.37 -8.77
N LEU A 5 8.20 3.01 -7.49
CA LEU A 5 7.20 3.52 -6.56
C LEU A 5 7.51 4.92 -6.00
N ALA A 6 8.77 5.37 -6.08
CA ALA A 6 9.16 6.72 -5.64
C ALA A 6 8.50 7.86 -6.45
N ARG A 7 7.83 7.54 -7.56
CA ARG A 7 7.09 8.51 -8.39
C ARG A 7 5.57 8.38 -8.28
N VAL A 8 5.08 7.45 -7.47
CA VAL A 8 3.64 7.27 -7.27
C VAL A 8 3.15 8.38 -6.36
N CYS A 9 2.53 9.38 -7.01
CA CYS A 9 1.92 10.56 -6.40
C CYS A 9 0.41 10.41 -6.48
N PHE A 10 -0.28 10.54 -5.35
CA PHE A 10 -1.73 10.43 -5.31
C PHE A 10 -2.37 11.57 -4.49
N PRO A 11 -3.60 11.98 -4.85
CA PRO A 11 -4.32 13.01 -4.12
C PRO A 11 -4.79 12.51 -2.75
N LEU A 12 -5.08 13.44 -1.84
CA LEU A 12 -5.62 13.16 -0.50
C LEU A 12 -6.82 12.18 -0.51
N ALA A 13 -7.71 12.29 -1.51
CA ALA A 13 -8.88 11.41 -1.64
C ALA A 13 -8.47 9.94 -1.76
N HIS A 14 -7.44 9.64 -2.54
CA HIS A 14 -6.91 8.29 -2.73
C HIS A 14 -6.24 7.80 -1.44
N LYS A 15 -5.43 8.63 -0.78
CA LYS A 15 -4.84 8.30 0.53
C LYS A 15 -5.92 7.91 1.55
N ASN A 16 -7.04 8.65 1.58
CA ASN A 16 -8.16 8.34 2.46
C ASN A 16 -8.85 7.01 2.10
N LYS A 17 -8.87 6.59 0.83
CA LYS A 17 -9.36 5.26 0.43
C LYS A 17 -8.44 4.16 0.96
N ILE A 18 -7.12 4.30 0.77
CA ILE A 18 -6.12 3.33 1.24
C ILE A 18 -6.21 3.13 2.76
N MET A 19 -6.42 4.22 3.50
CA MET A 19 -6.54 4.19 4.97
C MET A 19 -7.76 3.44 5.49
N LYS A 20 -8.84 3.31 4.70
CA LYS A 20 -10.04 2.60 5.16
C LYS A 20 -9.74 1.11 5.20
N SER A 21 -10.09 0.41 6.26
CA SER A 21 -10.13 -1.06 6.22
C SER A 21 -11.14 -1.52 5.17
N HIS A 22 -10.88 -2.65 4.53
CA HIS A 22 -11.86 -3.34 3.69
C HIS A 22 -11.81 -4.84 3.99
N TYR A 23 -12.88 -5.53 3.64
CA TYR A 23 -12.94 -6.97 3.76
C TYR A 23 -12.10 -7.61 2.65
N THR A 24 -11.29 -8.60 3.00
CA THR A 24 -10.52 -9.39 2.03
C THR A 24 -11.27 -10.67 1.71
N ASP A 25 -11.46 -10.96 0.42
CA ASP A 25 -12.11 -12.18 -0.07
C ASP A 25 -11.26 -12.85 -1.17
N TRP A 26 -11.86 -13.76 -1.93
CA TRP A 26 -11.18 -14.48 -2.99
C TRP A 26 -10.73 -13.60 -4.16
N ASP A 27 -11.41 -12.47 -4.38
CA ASP A 27 -11.14 -11.51 -5.45
C ASP A 27 -10.27 -10.34 -4.94
N HIS A 28 -10.47 -9.94 -3.68
CA HIS A 28 -9.75 -8.87 -2.98
C HIS A 28 -8.81 -9.47 -1.92
N ARG A 29 -7.77 -10.14 -2.39
CA ARG A 29 -6.87 -10.92 -1.52
C ARG A 29 -5.91 -10.09 -0.68
N TYR A 30 -5.68 -8.82 -1.02
CA TYR A 30 -4.71 -7.97 -0.34
C TYR A 30 -5.38 -7.00 0.61
N GLY A 31 -4.96 -7.04 1.87
CA GLY A 31 -5.34 -6.05 2.86
C GLY A 31 -4.26 -4.97 3.03
N ILE A 32 -4.70 -3.76 3.37
CA ILE A 32 -3.81 -2.68 3.83
C ILE A 32 -4.35 -2.15 5.15
N TYR A 33 -3.49 -2.05 6.17
CA TYR A 33 -3.79 -1.35 7.42
C TYR A 33 -2.69 -0.33 7.76
N LEU A 34 -3.06 0.69 8.53
CA LEU A 34 -2.16 1.72 9.03
C LEU A 34 -1.90 1.48 10.52
N ASP A 35 -0.63 1.38 10.91
CA ASP A 35 -0.20 1.27 12.31
C ASP A 35 1.12 2.04 12.50
N ASP A 36 1.24 2.81 13.58
CA ASP A 36 2.42 3.64 13.91
C ASP A 36 3.06 4.43 12.74
N GLY A 37 2.22 5.00 11.86
CA GLY A 37 2.69 5.76 10.69
C GLY A 37 3.25 4.92 9.54
N TRP A 38 3.03 3.60 9.58
CA TRP A 38 3.37 2.64 8.55
C TRP A 38 2.12 1.98 7.96
N PHE A 39 2.07 1.91 6.64
CA PHE A 39 1.08 1.12 5.93
C PHE A 39 1.64 -0.27 5.71
N TYR A 40 0.87 -1.28 6.11
CA TYR A 40 1.23 -2.69 6.02
C TYR A 40 0.35 -3.35 4.97
N VAL A 41 0.98 -3.99 3.98
CA VAL A 41 0.33 -4.78 2.94
C VAL A 41 0.45 -6.25 3.32
N TYR A 42 -0.68 -6.94 3.38
CA TYR A 42 -0.74 -8.34 3.76
C TYR A 42 -1.67 -9.14 2.85
N ARG A 43 -1.47 -10.45 2.81
CA ARG A 43 -2.35 -11.41 2.14
C ARG A 43 -2.44 -12.67 2.98
N SER A 44 -3.65 -13.18 3.21
CA SER A 44 -3.85 -14.43 3.97
C SER A 44 -3.09 -14.45 5.32
N HIS A 45 -3.13 -13.34 6.06
CA HIS A 45 -2.41 -13.12 7.33
C HIS A 45 -0.87 -13.08 7.25
N VAL A 46 -0.29 -13.08 6.06
CA VAL A 46 1.15 -12.93 5.85
C VAL A 46 1.47 -11.48 5.52
N LEU A 47 2.35 -10.86 6.30
CA LEU A 47 2.90 -9.53 6.01
C LEU A 47 3.82 -9.62 4.79
N LEU A 48 3.61 -8.76 3.80
CA LEU A 48 4.37 -8.75 2.55
C LEU A 48 5.26 -7.51 2.45
N ASN A 49 4.69 -6.34 2.65
CA ASN A 49 5.41 -5.07 2.55
C ASN A 49 4.92 -4.10 3.61
N HIS A 50 5.77 -3.14 3.97
CA HIS A 50 5.36 -1.95 4.69
C HIS A 50 6.05 -0.72 4.14
N PHE A 51 5.34 0.41 4.17
CA PHE A 51 5.82 1.67 3.62
C PHE A 51 5.27 2.86 4.41
N GLN A 52 5.94 4.00 4.33
CA GLN A 52 5.44 5.27 4.85
C GLN A 52 4.93 6.14 3.71
N MET A 53 4.09 7.12 4.02
CA MET A 53 3.73 8.16 3.07
C MET A 53 4.23 9.51 3.55
N SER A 54 4.82 10.29 2.66
CA SER A 54 5.06 11.72 2.87
C SER A 54 4.05 12.54 2.08
N SER A 55 3.87 13.81 2.43
CA SER A 55 2.98 14.71 1.69
C SER A 55 3.69 16.00 1.29
N ASP A 56 3.43 16.48 0.08
CA ASP A 56 3.70 17.86 -0.30
C ASP A 56 2.47 18.73 0.03
N LYS A 57 2.61 19.57 1.07
CA LYS A 57 1.59 20.51 1.56
C LYS A 57 0.21 19.87 1.80
N GLY A 58 0.16 18.57 2.13
CA GLY A 58 -1.07 17.81 2.37
C GLY A 58 -1.97 17.59 1.14
N LYS A 59 -1.53 17.97 -0.06
CA LYS A 59 -2.33 17.82 -1.29
C LYS A 59 -1.99 16.54 -2.04
N TYR A 60 -0.70 16.23 -2.09
CA TYR A 60 -0.14 15.12 -2.81
C TYR A 60 0.66 14.25 -1.86
N TYR A 61 0.42 12.95 -1.92
CA TYR A 61 1.08 11.95 -1.09
C TYR A 61 1.99 11.06 -1.94
N PHE A 62 3.12 10.68 -1.37
CA PHE A 62 4.15 9.89 -2.03
C PHE A 62 4.55 8.72 -1.15
N ILE A 63 4.75 7.56 -1.75
CA ILE A 63 5.31 6.39 -1.05
C ILE A 63 6.78 6.68 -0.73
N THR A 64 7.14 6.42 0.52
CA THR A 64 8.50 6.56 1.03
C THR A 64 8.87 5.37 1.90
N ARG A 65 10.17 5.12 2.05
CA ARG A 65 10.71 4.12 3.00
C ARG A 65 10.08 2.73 2.87
N THR A 66 9.89 2.25 1.64
CA THR A 66 9.38 0.90 1.37
C THR A 66 10.32 -0.17 1.93
N GLN A 67 9.75 -1.16 2.60
CA GLN A 67 10.42 -2.35 3.12
C GLN A 67 9.57 -3.57 2.77
N LYS A 68 10.24 -4.68 2.47
CA LYS A 68 9.60 -5.98 2.20
C LYS A 68 9.88 -6.93 3.36
N SER A 69 8.99 -7.90 3.56
CA SER A 69 9.26 -9.02 4.46
C SER A 69 10.07 -10.12 3.74
N GLU A 70 10.40 -11.18 4.47
CA GLU A 70 11.03 -12.40 3.94
C GLU A 70 10.01 -13.37 3.30
N ALA A 71 8.72 -13.01 3.26
CA ALA A 71 7.72 -13.86 2.62
C ALA A 71 8.01 -14.02 1.13
N MET A 72 7.83 -15.21 0.59
CA MET A 72 8.08 -15.49 -0.83
C MET A 72 7.26 -14.60 -1.78
N GLN A 73 6.09 -14.13 -1.32
CA GLN A 73 5.18 -13.24 -2.06
C GLN A 73 5.53 -11.75 -1.91
N ALA A 74 6.48 -11.41 -1.03
CA ALA A 74 6.88 -10.03 -0.77
C ALA A 74 7.69 -9.45 -1.94
N GLY A 75 7.47 -8.17 -2.24
CA GLY A 75 8.12 -7.51 -3.37
C GLY A 75 7.26 -6.38 -3.96
N GLU A 76 7.73 -5.82 -5.07
CA GLU A 76 7.07 -4.72 -5.76
C GLU A 76 5.68 -5.12 -6.28
N ASP A 77 5.52 -6.36 -6.76
CA ASP A 77 4.25 -6.86 -7.29
C ASP A 77 3.15 -6.90 -6.23
N SER A 78 3.43 -7.46 -5.05
CA SER A 78 2.46 -7.51 -3.95
C SER A 78 2.13 -6.13 -3.38
N LEU A 79 3.07 -5.20 -3.45
CA LEU A 79 2.82 -3.81 -3.10
C LEU A 79 1.88 -3.17 -4.13
N LEU A 80 2.16 -3.30 -5.42
CA LEU A 80 1.36 -2.75 -6.51
C LEU A 80 -0.06 -3.34 -6.53
N GLU A 81 -0.20 -4.66 -6.39
CA GLU A 81 -1.51 -5.33 -6.32
C GLU A 81 -2.32 -4.85 -5.12
N GLY A 82 -1.68 -4.71 -3.95
CA GLY A 82 -2.31 -4.13 -2.77
C GLY A 82 -2.87 -2.73 -3.03
N PHE A 83 -2.14 -1.89 -3.76
CA PHE A 83 -2.61 -0.57 -4.17
C PHE A 83 -3.73 -0.63 -5.22
N MET A 84 -3.56 -1.41 -6.29
CA MET A 84 -4.54 -1.51 -7.39
C MET A 84 -5.89 -2.05 -6.91
N GLN A 85 -5.90 -3.01 -5.99
CA GLN A 85 -7.15 -3.49 -5.39
C GLN A 85 -7.86 -2.40 -4.60
N ARG A 86 -7.15 -1.40 -4.04
CA ARG A 86 -7.82 -0.25 -3.40
C ARG A 86 -8.43 0.72 -4.40
N ASP A 87 -7.87 0.83 -5.59
CA ASP A 87 -8.42 1.68 -6.64
C ASP A 87 -9.67 1.06 -7.29
N SER A 88 -9.75 -0.26 -7.37
CA SER A 88 -10.91 -0.97 -7.94
C SER A 88 -12.11 -1.07 -7.01
N ILE A 89 -11.91 -0.85 -5.70
CA ILE A 89 -12.98 -0.87 -4.70
C ILE A 89 -13.52 0.58 -4.55
N PHE A 90 -14.64 0.86 -5.22
CA PHE A 90 -15.40 2.12 -5.32
C PHE A 90 -14.92 3.16 -6.35
#